data_AF-A0A416K000-F1
#
_entry.id   AF-A0A416K000-F1
#
_cell.length_a   1.000
_cell.length_b   1.000
_cell.length_c   1.000
_cell.angle_alpha   90.00
_cell.angle_beta   90.00
_cell.angle_gamma   90.00
#
_symmetry.space_group_name_H-M   'P 1'
#
loop_
_entity.id
_entity.type
_entity.pdbx_description
1 polymer ?
#
loop_
_entity_poly.entity_id
_entity_poly.type
_entity_poly.pdbx_seq_one_letter_code
_entity_poly.pdbx_strand_id
1 'polypeptide(L)'
;MCGDALGNAMAEGPEETVRLTYYKSVRIRTGDTLWDLAEQYAPDTDLTIVQYVEKLRQMNSLKDDTIHAGNYLTIMYQEVKKCSD
;
A
#
# COMPACT_ATOMS: atom_id res chain seq x y z
N MET A 1 -32.31 11.79 -6.50
CA MET A 1 -32.95 12.55 -7.60
C MET A 1 -32.03 13.67 -8.03
N CYS A 2 -31.35 13.45 -9.15
CA CYS A 2 -30.91 14.37 -10.22
C CYS A 2 -30.67 13.35 -11.36
N GLY A 3 -31.35 13.31 -12.49
CA GLY A 3 -31.95 14.33 -13.34
C GLY A 3 -31.63 13.82 -14.75
N ASP A 4 -32.67 13.53 -15.55
CA ASP A 4 -32.55 12.76 -16.80
C ASP A 4 -31.58 13.38 -17.82
N ALA A 5 -30.73 12.53 -18.42
CA ALA A 5 -30.08 12.79 -19.70
C ALA A 5 -30.17 11.54 -20.58
N LEU A 6 -30.91 11.67 -21.68
CA LEU A 6 -30.97 10.73 -22.80
C LEU A 6 -29.58 10.57 -23.43
N GLY A 7 -29.09 9.34 -23.52
CA GLY A 7 -27.88 8.99 -24.26
C GLY A 7 -27.66 7.49 -24.34
N ASN A 8 -28.18 6.85 -25.39
CA ASN A 8 -27.79 5.48 -25.72
C ASN A 8 -26.38 5.49 -26.34
N ALA A 9 -25.38 5.31 -25.49
CA ALA A 9 -24.09 4.77 -25.83
C ALA A 9 -23.66 3.91 -24.64
N MET A 10 -23.59 2.59 -24.83
CA MET A 10 -22.94 1.70 -23.88
C MET A 10 -21.43 1.98 -23.96
N ALA A 11 -21.01 3.11 -23.43
CA ALA A 11 -19.64 3.26 -22.99
C ALA A 11 -19.59 2.55 -21.65
N GLU A 12 -18.93 1.40 -21.60
CA GLU A 12 -18.41 0.89 -20.34
C GLU A 12 -17.54 2.04 -19.79
N GLY A 13 -18.10 2.80 -18.84
CA GLY A 13 -17.36 3.85 -18.15
C GLY A 13 -16.10 3.22 -17.57
N PRO A 14 -14.98 3.95 -17.43
CA PRO A 14 -13.81 3.38 -16.79
C PRO A 14 -14.27 2.82 -15.44
N GLU A 15 -14.14 1.50 -15.23
CA GLU A 15 -14.38 0.92 -13.91
C GLU A 15 -13.54 1.72 -12.93
N GLU A 16 -14.17 2.55 -12.10
CA GLU A 16 -13.43 3.40 -11.17
C GLU A 16 -12.86 2.52 -10.07
N THR A 17 -11.63 2.06 -10.29
CA THR A 17 -10.87 1.34 -9.28
C THR A 17 -10.26 2.33 -8.30
N VAL A 18 -10.61 2.22 -7.03
CA VAL A 18 -10.02 3.02 -5.95
C VAL A 18 -8.92 2.21 -5.28
N ARG A 19 -7.73 2.81 -5.13
CA ARG A 19 -6.65 2.25 -4.31
C ARG A 19 -6.83 2.68 -2.86
N LEU A 20 -7.01 1.71 -1.98
CA LEU A 20 -7.11 1.94 -0.54
C LEU A 20 -5.80 1.54 0.12
N THR A 21 -5.28 2.39 1.01
CA THR A 21 -4.06 2.11 1.77
C THR A 21 -4.43 1.52 3.13
N TYR A 22 -3.84 0.38 3.45
CA TYR A 22 -4.03 -0.33 4.71
C TYR A 22 -2.73 -0.39 5.49
N TYR A 23 -2.85 -0.52 6.81
CA TYR A 23 -1.71 -0.62 7.71
C TYR A 23 -1.77 -1.91 8.51
N LYS A 24 -0.61 -2.52 8.72
CA LYS A 24 -0.45 -3.76 9.46
C LYS A 24 0.80 -3.72 10.32
N SER A 25 0.74 -4.33 11.48
CA SER A 25 1.92 -4.59 12.32
C SER A 25 2.52 -5.95 11.98
N VAL A 26 3.82 -6.00 11.66
CA VAL A 26 4.57 -7.23 11.39
C VAL A 26 5.64 -7.42 12.44
N ARG A 27 5.77 -8.65 12.93
CA ARG A 27 6.84 -9.02 13.87
C ARG A 27 8.13 -9.29 13.12
N ILE A 28 9.20 -8.60 13.50
CA ILE A 28 10.53 -8.78 12.93
C ILE A 28 11.15 -10.07 13.47
N ARG A 29 11.67 -10.89 12.57
CA ARG A 29 12.37 -12.14 12.86
C ARG A 29 13.88 -11.96 12.69
N THR A 30 14.63 -12.89 13.24
CA THR A 30 16.09 -12.90 13.07
C THR A 30 16.44 -13.10 11.60
N GLY A 31 17.21 -12.17 11.05
CA GLY A 31 17.63 -12.19 9.64
C GLY A 31 16.78 -11.28 8.73
N ASP A 32 15.64 -10.78 9.20
CA ASP A 32 14.84 -9.83 8.43
C ASP A 32 15.58 -8.49 8.31
N THR A 33 15.48 -7.88 7.14
CA THR A 33 15.94 -6.51 6.88
C THR A 33 14.80 -5.61 6.40
N LEU A 34 14.99 -4.29 6.44
CA LEU A 34 14.02 -3.36 5.83
C LEU A 34 13.86 -3.59 4.33
N TRP A 35 14.92 -4.06 3.66
CA TRP A 35 14.93 -4.35 2.24
C TRP A 35 14.07 -5.57 1.92
N ASP A 36 14.15 -6.63 2.72
CA ASP A 36 13.28 -7.82 2.54
C ASP A 36 11.80 -7.46 2.70
N LEU A 37 11.48 -6.62 3.69
CA LEU A 37 10.12 -6.11 3.88
C LEU A 37 9.68 -5.23 2.71
N ALA A 38 10.57 -4.40 2.17
CA ALA A 38 10.27 -3.56 1.02
C ALA A 38 10.08 -4.40 -0.26
N GLU A 39 10.89 -5.41 -0.49
CA GLU A 39 10.70 -6.35 -1.61
C GLU A 39 9.37 -7.09 -1.50
N GLN A 40 8.93 -7.42 -0.29
CA GLN A 40 7.66 -8.09 -0.06
C GLN A 40 6.43 -7.19 -0.27
N TYR A 41 6.48 -5.93 0.16
CA TYR A 41 5.28 -5.07 0.24
C TYR A 41 5.27 -3.89 -0.74
N ALA A 42 6.42 -3.46 -1.27
CA ALA A 42 6.46 -2.40 -2.27
C ALA A 42 5.68 -2.76 -3.57
N PRO A 43 5.66 -4.02 -4.06
CA PRO A 43 4.88 -4.39 -5.25
C PRO A 43 3.37 -4.15 -5.12
N ASP A 44 2.84 -4.11 -3.88
CA ASP A 44 1.44 -3.79 -3.60
C ASP A 44 1.20 -2.26 -3.60
N THR A 45 2.21 -1.45 -3.93
CA THR A 45 2.15 0.01 -3.91
C THR A 45 2.74 0.61 -5.18
N ASP A 46 2.55 1.91 -5.38
CA ASP A 46 3.21 2.65 -6.47
C ASP A 46 4.64 3.12 -6.14
N LEU A 47 5.23 2.62 -5.03
CA LEU A 47 6.57 3.00 -4.60
C LEU A 47 7.63 2.02 -5.12
N THR A 48 8.79 2.55 -5.49
CA THR A 48 10.00 1.74 -5.66
C THR A 48 10.46 1.17 -4.31
N ILE A 49 11.25 0.09 -4.33
CA ILE A 49 11.81 -0.53 -3.12
C ILE A 49 12.51 0.52 -2.24
N VAL A 50 13.35 1.39 -2.83
CA VAL A 50 14.07 2.44 -2.10
C VAL A 50 13.11 3.44 -1.45
N GLN A 51 12.09 3.90 -2.19
CA GLN A 51 11.08 4.81 -1.64
C GLN A 51 10.26 4.15 -0.52
N TYR A 52 10.01 2.85 -0.64
CA TYR A 52 9.27 2.11 0.36
C TYR A 52 10.10 1.91 1.65
N VAL A 53 11.40 1.65 1.55
CA VAL A 53 12.32 1.62 2.72
C VAL A 53 12.29 2.96 3.46
N GLU A 54 12.43 4.08 2.75
CA GLU A 54 12.33 5.41 3.37
C GLU A 54 10.97 5.64 4.03
N LYS A 55 9.89 5.17 3.40
CA LYS A 55 8.54 5.25 3.97
C LYS A 55 8.41 4.41 5.25
N LEU A 56 8.93 3.18 5.26
CA LEU A 56 8.95 2.33 6.45
C LEU A 56 9.70 3.00 7.60
N ARG A 57 10.86 3.62 7.32
CA ARG A 57 11.63 4.36 8.32
C ARG A 57 10.83 5.52 8.91
N GLN A 58 10.21 6.33 8.06
CA GLN A 58 9.38 7.45 8.51
C GLN A 58 8.19 7.00 9.36
N MET A 59 7.46 5.97 8.92
CA MET A 59 6.29 5.46 9.64
C MET A 59 6.63 4.87 11.01
N ASN A 60 7.83 4.31 11.16
CA ASN A 60 8.27 3.67 12.40
C ASN A 60 9.27 4.51 13.20
N SER A 61 9.48 5.77 12.82
CA SER A 61 10.45 6.68 13.45
C SER A 61 11.86 6.09 13.56
N LEU A 62 12.28 5.28 12.57
CA LEU A 62 13.60 4.67 12.54
C LEU A 62 14.64 5.71 12.12
N LYS A 63 15.74 5.79 12.87
CA LYS A 63 16.84 6.73 12.59
C LYS A 63 17.73 6.24 11.46
N ASP A 64 17.84 4.93 11.31
CA ASP A 64 18.65 4.24 10.31
C ASP A 64 17.93 2.93 9.88
N ASP A 65 18.65 2.05 9.20
CA ASP A 65 18.09 0.80 8.66
C ASP A 65 18.08 -0.35 9.70
N THR A 66 18.51 -0.09 10.93
CA THR A 66 18.62 -1.09 11.99
C THR A 66 17.25 -1.44 12.54
N ILE A 67 16.93 -2.74 12.48
CA ILE A 67 15.72 -3.32 13.06
C ILE A 67 16.09 -4.49 13.95
N HIS A 68 15.28 -4.76 14.97
CA HIS A 68 15.58 -5.77 15.97
C HIS A 68 14.51 -6.87 15.96
N ALA A 69 14.98 -8.12 15.90
CA ALA A 69 14.11 -9.28 16.04
C ALA A 69 13.31 -9.23 17.35
N GLY A 70 12.05 -9.61 17.28
CA GLY A 70 11.10 -9.51 18.40
C GLY A 70 10.30 -8.21 18.43
N ASN A 71 10.80 -7.14 17.81
CA ASN A 71 10.04 -5.88 17.66
C ASN A 71 8.98 -6.01 16.57
N TYR A 72 8.14 -4.98 16.49
CA TYR A 72 7.10 -4.86 15.48
C TYR A 72 7.30 -3.60 14.66
N LEU A 73 7.10 -3.70 13.35
CA LEU A 73 7.02 -2.55 12.45
C LEU A 73 5.63 -2.41 11.87
N THR A 74 5.18 -1.18 11.75
CA THR A 74 4.01 -0.80 10.97
C THR A 74 4.41 -0.73 9.50
N ILE A 75 3.76 -1.54 8.67
CA ILE A 75 3.89 -1.54 7.21
C ILE A 75 2.61 -0.99 6.57
N MET A 76 2.69 -0.56 5.31
CA MET A 76 1.53 -0.16 4.53
C MET A 76 1.43 -0.99 3.25
N TYR A 77 0.24 -1.33 2.80
CA TYR A 77 0.02 -1.98 1.50
C TYR A 77 -1.23 -1.37 0.87
N GLN A 78 -1.33 -1.41 -0.47
CA GLN A 78 -2.49 -0.89 -1.17
C GLN A 78 -3.27 -2.03 -1.81
N GLU A 79 -4.59 -1.97 -1.69
CA GLU A 79 -5.48 -2.86 -2.43
C GLU A 79 -6.30 -2.06 -3.43
N VAL A 80 -6.43 -2.60 -4.63
CA VAL A 80 -7.30 -2.07 -5.67
C VAL A 80 -8.71 -2.61 -5.42
N LYS A 81 -9.65 -1.74 -5.07
CA LYS A 81 -11.07 -2.09 -4.96
C LYS A 81 -11.81 -1.51 -6.15
N LYS A 82 -12.64 -2.33 -6.79
CA LYS A 82 -13.61 -1.86 -7.75
C LYS A 82 -14.70 -1.12 -6.99
N CYS A 83 -14.97 0.14 -7.33
CA CYS A 83 -16.22 0.75 -6.92
C CYS A 83 -17.34 -0.01 -7.63
N SER A 84 -18.24 -0.60 -6.85
CA SER A 84 -19.43 -1.25 -7.39
C SER A 84 -20.49 -0.18 -7.67
N ASP A 85 -21.20 -0.32 -8.79
CA ASP A 85 -22.37 0.49 -9.19
C ASP A 85 -23.46 0.58 -8.10
#